data_AF-A0A3N9UQS8-F1
#
_entry.id   AF-A0A3N9UQS8-F1
#
_cell.length_a   1.000
_cell.length_b   1.000
_cell.length_c   1.000
_cell.angle_alpha   90.00
_cell.angle_beta   90.00
_cell.angle_gamma   90.00
#
_symmetry.space_group_name_H-M   'P 1'
#
loop_
_entity.id
_entity.type
_entity.pdbx_description
1 polymer ?
#
loop_
_entity_poly.entity_id
_entity_poly.type
_entity_poly.pdbx_seq_one_letter_code
_entity_poly.pdbx_strand_id
1 'polypeptide(L)'
;VEQLFVQRMKTRWGSCNPKSGNIRLNTDLAKKPPECLQYILVHEMVHLLEPTHNARFASLMDSFVPQWQFRREALNCLPVRHEHWDY
;
A
#
# COMPACT_ATOMS: atom_id res chain seq x y z
N VAL A 1 6.33 12.46 -5.97
CA VAL A 1 4.90 12.08 -6.11
C VAL A 1 4.24 13.27 -6.75
N GLU A 2 3.63 13.08 -7.91
CA GLU A 2 2.94 14.17 -8.63
C GLU A 2 1.48 14.28 -8.16
N GLN A 3 0.79 13.14 -8.08
CA GLN A 3 -0.62 13.09 -7.64
C GLN A 3 -0.91 11.85 -6.79
N LEU A 4 -1.79 12.04 -5.81
CA LEU A 4 -2.33 10.99 -4.95
C LEU A 4 -3.84 10.89 -5.15
N PHE A 5 -4.33 9.71 -5.50
CA PHE A 5 -5.74 9.42 -5.66
C PHE A 5 -6.22 8.47 -4.57
N VAL A 6 -7.41 8.74 -4.04
CA VAL A 6 -8.09 7.84 -3.12
C VAL A 6 -9.39 7.39 -3.78
N GLN A 7 -9.52 6.09 -4.02
CA GLN A 7 -10.67 5.54 -4.74
C GLN A 7 -11.00 4.13 -4.28
N ARG A 8 -12.24 3.67 -4.50
CA ARG A 8 -12.59 2.27 -4.26
C ARG A 8 -11.87 1.36 -5.25
N MET A 9 -11.20 0.32 -4.74
CA MET A 9 -10.52 -0.69 -5.56
C MET A 9 -11.03 -2.08 -5.19
N LYS A 10 -11.11 -2.99 -6.16
CA LYS A 10 -11.66 -4.35 -5.94
C LYS A 10 -10.62 -5.34 -5.43
N THR A 11 -9.39 -5.25 -5.90
CA THR A 11 -8.38 -6.32 -5.77
C THR A 11 -7.05 -5.87 -5.17
N ARG A 12 -6.86 -4.57 -4.92
CA ARG A 12 -5.58 -4.02 -4.46
C ARG A 12 -5.78 -3.00 -3.35
N TRP A 13 -4.76 -2.88 -2.50
CA TRP A 13 -4.67 -1.85 -1.47
C TRP A 13 -4.10 -0.53 -2.01
N GLY A 14 -3.18 -0.61 -2.96
CA GLY A 14 -2.58 0.54 -3.61
C GLY A 14 -2.09 0.22 -5.03
N SER A 15 -1.64 1.25 -5.73
CA SER A 15 -0.86 1.10 -6.95
C SER A 15 -0.06 2.36 -7.27
N CYS A 16 1.12 2.17 -7.83
CA CYS A 16 2.00 3.23 -8.31
C CYS A 16 2.15 3.16 -9.84
N ASN A 17 2.15 4.32 -10.50
CA ASN A 17 2.67 4.47 -11.86
C ASN A 17 3.97 5.28 -11.81
N PRO A 18 5.14 4.62 -11.86
CA PRO A 18 6.44 5.30 -11.76
C PRO A 18 6.69 6.31 -12.88
N LYS A 19 6.17 6.06 -14.09
CA LYS A 19 6.36 6.95 -15.24
C LYS A 19 5.63 8.29 -15.07
N SER A 20 4.45 8.27 -14.45
CA SER A 20 3.64 9.48 -14.24
C SER A 20 3.70 10.01 -12.81
N GLY A 21 4.45 9.37 -11.90
CA GLY A 21 4.54 9.77 -10.49
C GLY A 21 3.23 9.67 -9.71
N ASN A 22 2.26 8.89 -10.19
CA ASN A 22 0.91 8.83 -9.62
C ASN A 22 0.74 7.64 -8.69
N ILE A 23 0.23 7.90 -7.48
CA ILE A 23 -0.09 6.88 -6.48
C ILE A 23 -1.60 6.82 -6.31
N ARG A 24 -2.14 5.61 -6.21
CA ARG A 24 -3.55 5.37 -5.88
C ARG A 24 -3.64 4.52 -4.63
N LEU A 25 -4.53 4.89 -3.72
CA LEU A 25 -4.83 4.16 -2.50
C LEU A 25 -6.29 3.76 -2.46
N ASN A 26 -6.55 2.56 -1.93
CA ASN A 26 -7.90 2.06 -1.74
C ASN A 26 -8.56 2.74 -0.54
N THR A 27 -9.78 3.24 -0.70
CA THR A 27 -10.58 3.82 0.39
C THR A 27 -10.78 2.87 1.58
N ASP A 28 -10.79 1.55 1.35
CA ASP A 28 -10.98 0.57 2.43
C ASP A 28 -9.80 0.53 3.42
N LEU A 29 -8.64 1.11 3.08
CA LEU A 29 -7.53 1.30 4.02
C LEU A 29 -7.92 2.17 5.22
N ALA A 30 -8.91 3.06 5.07
CA ALA A 30 -9.42 3.88 6.17
C ALA A 30 -10.09 3.04 7.29
N LYS A 31 -10.46 1.79 7.00
CA LYS A 31 -11.05 0.85 7.98
C LYS A 31 -10.00 -0.05 8.64
N LYS A 32 -8.72 0.13 8.34
CA LYS A 32 -7.62 -0.72 8.80
C LYS A 32 -6.75 0.05 9.80
N PRO A 33 -5.91 -0.64 10.59
CA PRO A 33 -4.97 0.03 11.49
C PRO A 33 -4.11 1.06 10.73
N PRO A 34 -3.83 2.24 11.30
CA PRO A 34 -3.06 3.31 10.64
C PRO A 34 -1.69 2.85 10.13
N GLU A 35 -1.08 1.87 10.78
CA GLU A 35 0.23 1.33 10.41
C GLU A 35 0.19 0.62 9.05
N CYS A 36 -0.97 0.04 8.69
CA CYS A 36 -1.20 -0.58 7.39
C CYS A 36 -1.29 0.47 6.27
N LEU A 37 -1.95 1.60 6.54
CA LEU A 37 -2.00 2.72 5.62
C LEU A 37 -0.60 3.29 5.39
N GLN A 38 0.17 3.51 6.46
CA GLN A 38 1.56 3.97 6.35
C GLN A 38 2.40 2.99 5.53
N TYR A 39 2.27 1.67 5.79
CA TYR A 39 2.96 0.64 5.04
C TYR A 39 2.66 0.71 3.54
N ILE A 40 1.39 0.73 3.14
CA ILE A 40 1.01 0.78 1.72
C ILE A 40 1.43 2.09 1.07
N LEU A 41 1.27 3.24 1.74
CA LEU A 41 1.70 4.52 1.18
C LEU A 41 3.20 4.51 0.89
N VAL A 42 4.03 4.07 1.85
CA VAL A 42 5.47 3.99 1.63
C VAL A 42 5.81 2.95 0.57
N HIS A 43 5.14 1.80 0.55
CA HIS A 43 5.31 0.77 -0.50
C HIS A 43 5.13 1.35 -1.91
N GLU A 44 4.04 2.08 -2.14
CA GLU A 44 3.78 2.71 -3.44
C GLU A 44 4.77 3.84 -3.76
N MET A 45 5.26 4.57 -2.74
CA MET A 45 6.30 5.57 -2.93
C MET A 45 7.64 4.95 -3.28
N VAL A 46 8.02 3.82 -2.66
CA VAL A 46 9.26 3.11 -2.97
C VAL A 46 9.24 2.60 -4.41
N HIS A 47 8.08 2.27 -4.97
CA HIS A 47 7.95 1.95 -6.40
C HIS A 47 8.37 3.08 -7.36
N LEU A 48 8.42 4.33 -6.90
CA LEU A 48 9.00 5.43 -7.68
C LEU A 48 10.53 5.34 -7.80
N LEU A 49 11.20 4.73 -6.81
CA LEU A 49 12.65 4.56 -6.76
C LEU A 49 13.09 3.19 -7.32
N GLU A 50 12.30 2.16 -7.04
CA GLU A 50 12.54 0.78 -7.45
C GLU A 50 11.21 0.11 -7.85
N PRO A 51 10.91 -0.01 -9.16
CA PRO A 51 9.63 -0.53 -9.64
C PRO A 51 9.37 -2.00 -9.31
N THR A 52 10.40 -2.78 -8.99
CA THR A 52 10.29 -4.24 -8.77
C THR A 52 10.54 -4.60 -7.31
N HIS A 53 9.91 -5.67 -6.80
CA HIS A 53 10.12 -6.13 -5.42
C HIS A 53 11.43 -6.93 -5.23
N ASN A 54 12.55 -6.37 -5.67
CA ASN A 54 13.87 -7.00 -5.59
C ASN A 54 14.59 -6.68 -4.26
N ALA A 55 15.85 -7.10 -4.10
CA ALA A 55 16.64 -6.85 -2.89
C ALA A 55 16.79 -5.35 -2.56
N ARG A 56 16.92 -4.49 -3.58
CA ARG A 56 16.99 -3.03 -3.40
C ARG A 56 15.68 -2.47 -2.86
N PHE A 57 14.54 -2.96 -3.34
CA PHE A 57 13.23 -2.60 -2.79
C PHE A 57 13.13 -2.96 -1.31
N ALA A 58 13.54 -4.18 -0.94
CA ALA A 58 13.53 -4.62 0.45
C ALA A 58 14.42 -3.72 1.33
N SER A 59 15.64 -3.39 0.88
CA SER A 59 16.54 -2.49 1.63
C SER A 59 15.98 -1.08 1.81
N LEU A 60 15.29 -0.54 0.79
CA LEU A 60 14.62 0.76 0.89
C LEU A 60 13.46 0.69 1.88
N MET A 61 12.65 -0.37 1.83
CA MET A 61 11.55 -0.57 2.78
C MET A 61 12.06 -0.74 4.22
N ASP A 62 13.13 -1.49 4.45
CA ASP A 62 13.75 -1.65 5.77
C ASP A 62 14.23 -0.30 6.34
N SER A 63 14.68 0.62 5.47
CA SER A 63 15.13 1.96 5.85
C SER A 63 13.97 2.90 6.21
N PHE A 64 12.87 2.86 5.46
CA PHE A 64 11.75 3.79 5.64
C PHE A 64 10.67 3.29 6.60
N VAL A 65 10.44 1.98 6.64
CA VAL A 65 9.45 1.33 7.51
C VAL A 65 10.10 0.08 8.12
N PRO A 66 10.84 0.23 9.22
CA PRO A 66 11.36 -0.91 9.94
C PRO A 66 10.24 -1.90 10.28
N GLN A 67 10.51 -3.20 10.13
CA GLN A 67 9.54 -4.28 10.38
C GLN A 67 8.31 -4.23 9.46
N TRP A 68 8.42 -3.69 8.25
CA TRP A 68 7.34 -3.67 7.26
C TRP A 68 6.80 -5.08 6.93
N GLN A 69 7.60 -6.13 7.13
CA GLN A 69 7.18 -7.51 6.94
C GLN A 69 6.00 -7.87 7.85
N PHE A 70 6.03 -7.45 9.13
CA PHE A 70 4.94 -7.67 10.08
C PHE A 70 3.68 -6.90 9.66
N ARG A 71 3.84 -5.67 9.17
CA ARG A 71 2.71 -4.85 8.68
C ARG A 71 2.08 -5.44 7.42
N ARG A 72 2.90 -5.99 6.52
CA ARG A 72 2.43 -6.73 5.34
C ARG A 72 1.62 -7.95 5.75
N GLU A 73 2.11 -8.71 6.73
CA GLU A 73 1.44 -9.92 7.21
C GLU A 73 0.11 -9.58 7.88
N ALA A 74 0.09 -8.59 8.77
CA ALA A 74 -1.14 -8.06 9.37
C ALA A 74 -2.16 -7.63 8.31
N LEU A 75 -1.71 -6.94 7.25
CA LEU A 75 -2.58 -6.51 6.16
C LEU A 75 -3.08 -7.68 5.29
N ASN A 76 -2.28 -8.72 5.09
CA ASN A 76 -2.67 -9.93 4.35
C ASN A 76 -3.73 -10.76 5.10
N CYS A 77 -3.75 -10.70 6.43
CA CYS A 77 -4.80 -11.32 7.24
C CYS A 77 -6.13 -10.55 7.20
N LEU A 78 -6.15 -9.34 6.64
CA LEU A 78 -7.34 -8.50 6.57
C LEU A 78 -7.98 -8.58 5.19
N PRO A 79 -9.32 -8.69 5.09
CA PRO A 79 -9.98 -8.74 3.79
C PRO A 79 -9.83 -7.39 3.08
N VAL A 80 -9.54 -7.43 1.77
CA VAL A 80 -9.42 -6.23 0.90
C VAL A 80 -10.69 -5.40 0.90
N ARG A 81 -11.84 -6.07 1.05
CA ARG A 81 -13.16 -5.45 1.09
C ARG A 81 -13.88 -5.90 2.36
N HIS A 82 -14.43 -4.96 3.11
CA HIS A 82 -15.47 -5.23 4.09
C HIS A 82 -16.81 -4.86 3.44
N GLU A 83 -17.50 -5.86 2.87
CA GLU A 83 -18.91 -5.74 2.50
C GLU A 83 -19.71 -6.43 3.60
N HIS A 84 -20.31 -5.64 4.49
CA HIS A 84 -21.36 -6.13 5.38
C HIS A 84 -22.67 -6.01 4.59
N TRP A 85 -23.24 -7.15 4.20
CA TRP A 85 -24.57 -7.21 3.62
C TRP A 85 -25.53 -7.54 4.76
N ASP A 86 -26.13 -6.52 5.37
CA ASP A 86 -27.29 -6.73 6.23
C ASP A 86 -28.52 -6.89 5.32
N TYR A 87 -29.23 -8.01 5.46
CA TYR A 87 -30.42 -8.39 4.68
C TYR A 87 -31.68 -7.72 5.25
#